data_AF-A0A2H0L296-F1
#
_entry.id   AF-A0A2H0L296-F1
#
_cell.length_a   1.000
_cell.length_b   1.000
_cell.length_c   1.000
_cell.angle_alpha   90.00
_cell.angle_beta   90.00
_cell.angle_gamma   90.00
#
_symmetry.space_group_name_H-M   'P 1'
#
loop_
_entity.id
_entity.type
_entity.pdbx_description
1 polymer ?
#
loop_
_entity_poly.entity_id
_entity_poly.type
_entity_poly.pdbx_seq_one_letter_code
_entity_poly.pdbx_strand_id
1 'polypeptide(L)'
;MKSSKKQEVIVVPPEMAPFFKDSEKFVSDFFGQKMEYPEQGVIEVKGERYILMRAASMSSGFFEVVKNLYSGKSEEKAIDVARQLLFDISHAMGKADAKNFAKQMKVKIPLAKGASGPIHFAFTGW
;
A
#
# COMPACT_ATOMS: atom_id res chain seq x y z
N MET A 1 -31.22 15.13 3.57
CA MET A 1 -30.34 14.07 4.12
C MET A 1 -30.10 13.02 3.05
N LYS A 2 -28.95 13.07 2.34
CA LYS A 2 -28.55 11.95 1.50
C LYS A 2 -28.05 10.85 2.45
N SER A 3 -28.74 9.71 2.43
CA SER A 3 -28.31 8.50 3.13
C SER A 3 -26.85 8.22 2.77
N SER A 4 -25.96 8.25 3.78
CA SER A 4 -24.55 7.88 3.63
C SER A 4 -24.49 6.38 3.37
N LYS A 5 -24.57 5.98 2.10
CA LYS A 5 -24.13 4.64 1.71
C LYS A 5 -22.63 4.60 2.01
N LYS A 6 -22.24 3.81 3.02
CA LYS A 6 -20.86 3.46 3.30
C LYS A 6 -20.29 2.87 2.00
N GLN A 7 -19.37 3.58 1.35
CA GLN A 7 -18.70 3.05 0.16
C GLN A 7 -17.84 1.87 0.62
N GLU A 8 -18.08 0.71 0.03
CA GLU A 8 -17.22 -0.46 0.22
C GLU A 8 -15.89 -0.21 -0.49
N VAL A 9 -14.78 -0.46 0.20
CA VAL A 9 -13.42 -0.23 -0.30
C VAL A 9 -13.05 -1.24 -1.39
N ILE A 10 -13.76 -2.38 -1.45
CA ILE A 10 -13.54 -3.45 -2.43
C ILE A 10 -14.86 -4.06 -2.89
N VAL A 11 -14.92 -4.44 -4.16
CA VAL A 11 -16.05 -5.18 -4.74
C VAL A 11 -15.60 -6.61 -4.99
N VAL A 12 -16.31 -7.58 -4.40
CA VAL A 12 -16.02 -9.02 -4.55
C VAL A 12 -17.29 -9.79 -4.87
N PRO A 13 -17.19 -10.96 -5.53
CA PRO A 13 -18.29 -11.92 -5.64
C PRO A 13 -19.02 -12.15 -4.31
N PRO A 14 -20.36 -12.29 -4.30
CA PRO A 14 -21.16 -12.38 -3.07
C PRO A 14 -20.70 -13.47 -2.09
N GLU A 15 -20.24 -14.60 -2.65
CA GLU A 15 -19.73 -15.75 -1.90
C GLU A 15 -18.45 -15.43 -1.11
N MET A 16 -17.66 -14.45 -1.57
CA MET A 16 -16.42 -14.03 -0.93
C MET A 16 -16.59 -12.87 0.06
N ALA A 17 -17.70 -12.13 -0.01
CA ALA A 17 -17.96 -10.96 0.83
C ALA A 17 -17.73 -11.19 2.35
N PRO A 18 -18.11 -12.34 2.95
CA PRO A 18 -17.87 -12.59 4.37
C PRO A 18 -16.39 -12.55 4.75
N PHE A 19 -15.47 -13.00 3.88
CA PHE A 19 -14.03 -13.03 4.17
C PHE A 19 -13.37 -11.64 4.10
N PHE A 20 -13.95 -10.75 3.30
CA PHE A 20 -13.45 -9.39 3.13
C PHE A 20 -14.00 -8.43 4.17
N LYS A 21 -15.19 -8.68 4.73
CA LYS A 21 -15.82 -7.81 5.73
C LYS A 21 -14.98 -7.61 6.99
N ASP A 22 -14.43 -8.70 7.55
CA ASP A 22 -13.57 -8.62 8.73
C ASP A 22 -12.24 -7.93 8.43
N SER A 23 -11.70 -8.19 7.24
CA SER A 23 -10.47 -7.57 6.74
C SER A 23 -10.67 -6.06 6.53
N GLU A 24 -11.79 -5.65 5.95
CA GLU A 24 -12.13 -4.25 5.72
C GLU A 24 -12.32 -3.50 7.03
N LYS A 25 -13.01 -4.12 8.01
CA LYS A 25 -13.10 -3.56 9.34
C LYS A 25 -11.72 -3.38 9.97
N PHE A 26 -10.88 -4.42 9.94
CA PHE A 26 -9.54 -4.34 10.52
C PHE A 26 -8.70 -3.23 9.88
N VAL A 27 -8.64 -3.18 8.55
CA VAL A 27 -7.81 -2.18 7.83
C VAL A 27 -8.37 -0.77 8.04
N SER A 28 -9.70 -0.61 8.04
CA SER A 28 -10.32 0.67 8.35
C SER A 28 -10.02 1.14 9.77
N ASP A 29 -10.09 0.25 10.78
CA ASP A 29 -9.75 0.56 12.17
C ASP A 29 -8.24 0.84 12.33
N PHE A 30 -7.39 0.18 11.54
CA PHE A 30 -5.94 0.40 11.51
C PHE A 30 -5.62 1.82 11.03
N PHE A 31 -6.11 2.21 9.85
CA PHE A 31 -5.89 3.55 9.29
C PHE A 31 -6.71 4.67 9.95
N GLY A 32 -7.80 4.33 10.64
CA GLY A 32 -8.55 5.27 11.48
C GLY A 32 -7.74 5.82 12.66
N GLN A 33 -6.64 5.16 13.03
CA GLN A 33 -5.68 5.60 14.05
C GLN A 33 -4.48 6.33 13.45
N LYS A 34 -4.62 6.88 12.24
CA LYS A 34 -3.57 7.70 11.63
C LYS A 34 -3.38 8.99 12.43
N MET A 35 -2.15 9.25 12.84
CA MET A 35 -1.71 10.46 13.51
C MET A 35 -0.67 11.17 12.66
N GLU A 36 -0.71 12.50 12.64
CA GLU A 36 0.28 13.33 11.96
C GLU A 36 0.84 14.30 13.00
N TYR A 37 2.16 14.30 13.15
CA TYR A 37 2.94 15.18 14.02
C TYR A 37 3.89 16.02 13.15
N PRO A 38 3.39 17.08 12.47
CA PRO A 38 4.18 17.84 11.50
C PRO A 38 5.43 18.48 12.11
N GLU A 39 5.37 18.89 13.37
CA GLU A 39 6.47 19.47 14.13
C GLU A 39 7.63 18.49 14.36
N GLN A 40 7.36 17.19 14.23
CA GLN A 40 8.35 16.11 14.34
C GLN A 40 8.63 15.44 12.97
N GLY A 41 7.91 15.83 11.92
CA GLY A 41 8.00 15.19 10.60
C GLY A 41 7.56 13.72 10.60
N VAL A 42 6.55 13.37 11.42
CA VAL A 42 6.08 11.99 11.59
C VAL A 42 4.63 11.85 11.13
N ILE A 43 4.37 10.87 10.26
CA ILE A 43 3.05 10.29 10.07
C ILE A 43 3.11 8.90 10.68
N GLU A 44 2.16 8.56 11.52
CA GLU A 44 2.08 7.27 12.19
C GLU A 44 0.73 6.63 11.94
N VAL A 45 0.70 5.31 11.70
CA VAL A 45 -0.52 4.52 11.72
C VAL A 45 -0.30 3.35 12.67
N LYS A 46 -0.95 3.39 13.84
CA LYS A 46 -0.91 2.32 14.85
C LYS A 46 0.54 1.92 15.23
N GLY A 47 1.39 2.89 15.54
CA GLY A 47 2.79 2.67 15.93
C GLY A 47 3.78 2.48 14.77
N GLU A 48 3.31 2.47 13.51
CA GLU A 48 4.17 2.32 12.34
C GLU A 48 4.39 3.67 11.67
N ARG A 49 5.65 3.99 11.33
CA ARG A 49 5.99 5.24 10.64
C ARG A 49 5.68 5.16 9.15
N TYR A 50 4.87 6.09 8.66
CA TYR A 50 4.52 6.26 7.25
C TYR A 50 5.20 7.48 6.66
N ILE A 51 5.33 7.47 5.33
CA ILE A 51 5.69 8.63 4.54
C ILE A 51 4.57 8.94 3.56
N LEU A 52 4.26 10.22 3.37
CA LEU A 52 3.40 10.67 2.28
C LEU A 52 4.28 11.10 1.11
N MET A 53 4.02 10.54 -0.06
CA MET A 53 4.77 10.83 -1.27
C MET A 53 3.82 11.04 -2.43
N ARG A 54 4.12 12.03 -3.28
CA ARG A 54 3.37 12.31 -4.49
C ARG A 54 3.57 11.19 -5.50
N ALA A 55 2.49 10.62 -6.04
CA ALA A 55 2.54 9.51 -7.00
C ALA A 55 3.47 9.77 -8.20
N ALA A 56 3.45 10.97 -8.78
CA ALA A 56 4.34 11.36 -9.89
C ALA A 56 5.84 11.28 -9.55
N SER A 57 6.21 11.42 -8.27
CA SER A 57 7.60 11.27 -7.83
C SER A 57 8.07 9.81 -7.87
N MET A 58 7.16 8.87 -7.59
CA MET A 58 7.44 7.43 -7.65
C MET A 58 7.29 6.85 -9.05
N SER A 59 6.48 7.47 -9.92
CA SER A 59 6.36 7.04 -11.32
C SER A 59 7.40 7.72 -12.22
N SER A 60 7.06 8.80 -12.91
CA SER A 60 7.93 9.42 -13.92
C SER A 60 9.25 9.93 -13.33
N GLY A 61 9.21 10.55 -12.14
CA GLY A 61 10.41 11.09 -11.50
C GLY A 61 11.46 10.01 -11.18
N PHE A 62 11.02 8.83 -10.72
CA PHE A 62 11.89 7.71 -10.43
C PHE A 62 12.62 7.22 -11.70
N PHE A 63 11.90 7.06 -12.81
CA PHE A 63 12.50 6.65 -14.07
C PHE A 63 13.50 7.68 -14.60
N GLU A 64 13.21 8.97 -14.48
CA GLU A 64 14.14 10.04 -14.86
C GLU A 64 15.44 10.00 -14.07
N VAL A 65 15.36 9.80 -12.74
CA VAL A 65 16.56 9.67 -11.89
C VAL A 65 17.41 8.49 -12.33
N VAL A 66 16.80 7.32 -12.56
CA VAL A 66 17.54 6.14 -13.01
C VAL A 66 18.14 6.38 -14.40
N LYS A 67 17.41 6.97 -15.34
CA LYS A 67 17.95 7.32 -16.67
C LYS A 67 19.18 8.23 -16.58
N ASN A 68 19.16 9.22 -15.68
CA ASN A 68 20.30 10.11 -15.48
C ASN A 68 21.53 9.39 -14.90
N LEU A 69 21.32 8.49 -13.93
CA LEU A 69 22.39 7.67 -13.34
C LEU A 69 23.02 6.70 -14.35
N TYR A 70 22.24 6.23 -15.31
CA TYR A 70 22.67 5.32 -16.37
C TYR A 70 22.89 6.01 -17.72
N SER A 71 23.09 7.34 -17.73
CA SER A 71 23.25 8.17 -18.94
C SER A 71 24.37 7.71 -19.91
N GLY A 72 25.37 6.98 -19.42
CA GLY A 72 26.42 6.36 -20.24
C GLY A 72 26.04 4.99 -20.85
N LYS A 73 24.78 4.56 -20.74
CA LYS A 73 24.23 3.32 -21.30
C LYS A 73 23.07 3.66 -22.25
N SER A 74 22.58 2.66 -22.99
CA SER A 74 21.36 2.84 -23.79
C SER A 74 20.17 3.16 -22.89
N GLU A 75 19.25 3.99 -23.39
CA GLU A 75 18.02 4.36 -22.69
C GLU A 75 17.18 3.12 -22.32
N GLU A 76 17.10 2.14 -23.22
CA GLU A 76 16.45 0.85 -22.99
C GLU A 76 16.98 0.16 -21.73
N LYS A 77 18.31 0.08 -21.58
CA LYS A 77 18.93 -0.53 -20.41
C LYS A 77 18.63 0.23 -19.12
N ALA A 78 18.58 1.56 -19.18
CA ALA A 78 18.24 2.37 -18.02
C ALA A 78 16.77 2.18 -17.60
N ILE A 79 15.85 2.07 -18.56
CA ILE A 79 14.44 1.80 -18.31
C ILE A 79 14.25 0.41 -17.70
N ASP A 80 14.95 -0.61 -18.19
CA ASP A 80 14.84 -1.96 -17.64
C ASP A 80 15.36 -2.05 -16.20
N VAL A 81 16.47 -1.36 -15.91
CA VAL A 81 16.96 -1.23 -14.53
C VAL A 81 15.93 -0.52 -13.65
N ALA A 82 15.32 0.57 -14.13
CA ALA A 82 14.29 1.27 -13.37
C ALA A 82 13.09 0.35 -13.06
N ARG A 83 12.59 -0.40 -14.05
CA ARG A 83 11.49 -1.35 -13.85
C ARG A 83 11.85 -2.42 -12.82
N GLN A 84 13.04 -3.01 -12.94
CA GLN A 84 13.49 -4.05 -12.02
C GLN A 84 13.61 -3.50 -10.59
N LEU A 85 14.22 -2.33 -10.42
CA LEU A 85 14.38 -1.70 -9.11
C LEU A 85 13.02 -1.35 -8.49
N LEU A 86 12.09 -0.79 -9.27
CA LEU A 86 10.74 -0.49 -8.81
C LEU A 86 9.99 -1.76 -8.38
N PHE A 87 10.12 -2.85 -9.15
CA PHE A 87 9.54 -4.14 -8.79
C PHE A 87 10.14 -4.67 -7.49
N ASP A 88 11.47 -4.65 -7.35
CA ASP A 88 12.14 -5.20 -6.16
C ASP A 88 11.77 -4.42 -4.89
N ILE A 89 11.71 -3.10 -4.97
CA ILE A 89 11.25 -2.24 -3.86
C ILE A 89 9.79 -2.55 -3.54
N SER A 90 8.90 -2.56 -4.53
CA SER A 90 7.46 -2.80 -4.32
C SER A 90 7.20 -4.19 -3.74
N HIS A 91 7.92 -5.20 -4.22
CA HIS A 91 7.79 -6.58 -3.75
C HIS A 91 8.31 -6.74 -2.32
N ALA A 92 9.41 -6.07 -1.97
CA ALA A 92 9.93 -6.04 -0.61
C ALA A 92 8.94 -5.36 0.35
N MET A 93 8.37 -4.21 -0.05
CA MET A 93 7.35 -3.49 0.71
C MET A 93 6.11 -4.38 0.94
N GLY A 94 5.52 -4.93 -0.13
CA GLY A 94 4.33 -5.79 -0.02
C GLY A 94 4.56 -7.02 0.87
N LYS A 95 5.75 -7.62 0.83
CA LYS A 95 6.12 -8.72 1.74
C LYS A 95 6.23 -8.27 3.19
N ALA A 96 6.78 -7.08 3.45
CA ALA A 96 6.88 -6.53 4.79
C ALA A 96 5.48 -6.21 5.36
N ASP A 97 4.63 -5.57 4.57
CA ASP A 97 3.25 -5.24 4.95
C ASP A 97 2.43 -6.49 5.22
N ALA A 98 2.51 -7.51 4.35
CA ALA A 98 1.84 -8.79 4.56
C ALA A 98 2.27 -9.46 5.87
N LYS A 99 3.57 -9.45 6.21
CA LYS A 99 4.08 -9.98 7.48
C LYS A 99 3.57 -9.18 8.68
N ASN A 100 3.60 -7.85 8.59
CA ASN A 100 3.13 -7.00 9.68
C ASN A 100 1.64 -7.20 9.93
N PHE A 101 0.83 -7.19 8.86
CA PHE A 101 -0.61 -7.38 8.93
C PHE A 101 -0.96 -8.76 9.46
N ALA A 102 -0.26 -9.81 9.04
CA ALA A 102 -0.44 -11.16 9.59
C ALA A 102 -0.15 -11.21 11.11
N LYS A 103 0.86 -10.47 11.61
CA LYS A 103 1.17 -10.36 13.04
C LYS A 103 0.11 -9.58 13.80
N GLN A 104 -0.39 -8.48 13.24
CA GLN A 104 -1.29 -7.57 13.93
C GLN A 104 -2.77 -7.99 13.90
N MET A 105 -3.22 -8.62 12.81
CA MET A 105 -4.62 -9.03 12.63
C MET A 105 -5.05 -10.16 13.57
N LYS A 106 -4.13 -11.06 13.95
CA LYS A 106 -4.43 -12.31 14.69
C LYS A 106 -5.55 -13.16 14.05
N VAL A 107 -5.90 -12.91 12.78
CA VAL A 107 -6.91 -13.66 12.03
C VAL A 107 -6.35 -15.05 11.71
N LYS A 108 -7.12 -16.11 11.98
CA LYS A 108 -6.67 -17.50 11.76
C LYS A 108 -6.93 -18.01 10.35
N ILE A 109 -7.95 -17.48 9.67
CA ILE A 109 -8.38 -17.94 8.35
C ILE A 109 -7.42 -17.42 7.26
N PRO A 110 -6.77 -18.29 6.47
CA PRO A 110 -5.80 -17.87 5.46
C PRO A 110 -6.36 -16.91 4.40
N LEU A 111 -7.60 -17.13 3.96
CA LEU A 111 -8.24 -16.29 2.94
C LEU A 111 -8.45 -14.85 3.44
N ALA A 112 -8.85 -14.69 4.70
CA ALA A 112 -9.00 -13.37 5.32
C ALA A 112 -7.64 -12.67 5.55
N LYS A 113 -6.55 -13.44 5.78
CA LYS A 113 -5.20 -12.84 5.81
C LYS A 113 -4.81 -12.24 4.44
N GLY A 114 -5.16 -12.91 3.34
CA GLY A 114 -4.88 -12.43 1.99
C GLY A 114 -5.78 -11.26 1.55
N ALA A 115 -7.04 -11.25 1.99
CA ALA A 115 -8.03 -10.22 1.64
C ALA A 115 -7.62 -8.80 2.08
N SER A 116 -6.76 -8.68 3.09
CA SER A 116 -6.32 -7.38 3.61
C SER A 116 -5.36 -6.62 2.70
N GLY A 117 -4.66 -7.29 1.78
CA GLY A 117 -3.72 -6.66 0.86
C GLY A 117 -4.38 -5.65 -0.09
N PRO A 118 -5.37 -6.07 -0.91
CA PRO A 118 -6.10 -5.16 -1.79
C PRO A 118 -6.78 -3.99 -1.06
N ILE A 119 -7.30 -4.24 0.14
CA ILE A 119 -7.90 -3.19 0.97
C ILE A 119 -6.83 -2.21 1.43
N HIS A 120 -5.67 -2.71 1.88
CA HIS A 120 -4.53 -1.87 2.27
C HIS A 120 -4.13 -0.90 1.15
N PHE A 121 -4.03 -1.38 -0.10
CA PHE A 121 -3.68 -0.54 -1.25
C PHE A 121 -4.61 0.67 -1.40
N ALA A 122 -5.92 0.46 -1.25
CA ALA A 122 -6.90 1.54 -1.31
C ALA A 122 -6.71 2.60 -0.21
N PHE A 123 -6.25 2.21 0.99
CA PHE A 123 -5.94 3.15 2.07
C PHE A 123 -4.59 3.86 1.90
N THR A 124 -3.63 3.24 1.21
CA THR A 124 -2.29 3.80 0.98
C THR A 124 -2.13 4.55 -0.34
N GLY A 125 -3.12 4.49 -1.24
CA GLY A 125 -3.09 5.18 -2.53
C GLY A 125 -2.26 4.48 -3.61
N TRP A 126 -2.25 3.14 -3.60
CA TRP A 126 -1.62 2.30 -4.64
C TRP A 126 -2.65 1.79 -5.64
#